data_AF-A0A7W5Y991-F1
#
_entry.id   AF-A0A7W5Y991-F1
#
_cell.length_a   1.000
_cell.length_b   1.000
_cell.length_c   1.000
_cell.angle_alpha   90.00
_cell.angle_beta   90.00
_cell.angle_gamma   90.00
#
_symmetry.space_group_name_H-M   'P 1'
#
loop_
_entity.id
_entity.type
_entity.pdbx_description
1 polymer ?
#
loop_
_entity_poly.entity_id
_entity_poly.type
_entity_poly.pdbx_seq_one_letter_code
_entity_poly.pdbx_strand_id
1 'polypeptide(L)'
;MPGNLRSTGVTSSTVALAWNASTDNVAVTGYEVYRGTTLITTVTGTTHTDTGLSANTAYTYTVRAKDAAGNRSAASAAVTATTTGGGGGDTTAPSVPGNLRSTGVTSSTVALAWNASTDNVAVTGYEVYRGTTLITTVTGTTHTDTGLSANTAYTYTVRAKDAAGNRSAASAAVTATTTGGGGGGGDKVLGYFVQWGVYQRGYHVKNIDTSGSAAKLTHINYAFGNVQNGQCTIGDSYADYDRFYQAGESVDGVADTWDAGALRGNFNQLRKLKKKYPHIKVLFSFGGWTWSGGFGQAAQNPAAFAESCYRLVEDPRWADVFDGIDIDWEYPNACGLTCDTSGPAAFRNMMSALRTRFGSGNLVTAAITADGTDGGKIDAADYGGAAQYVDWYNVMTYDFFGAWAAQGPTAPHSPLTSYSGIPIAGFHSDAAIQKLKSKGIPASKLLLGIGFYGRGWTGVTQAAPGGTATGPAPGTYEQGIEDYKVLKTRCPATGTVAGTAYAHCGNQWWSYDTPSTIGGKMGYSKSQGLGGAFFWELSGDTTNGELITAMRNGLG
;
A
#
# COMPACT_ATOMS: atom_id res chain seq x y z
N MET A 1 50.17 -10.64 59.12
CA MET A 1 48.80 -10.32 58.69
C MET A 1 48.80 -9.00 57.93
N PRO A 2 47.90 -8.79 56.96
CA PRO A 2 47.84 -7.55 56.20
C PRO A 2 47.58 -6.34 57.11
N GLY A 3 48.41 -5.31 56.99
CA GLY A 3 48.28 -4.08 57.77
C GLY A 3 47.52 -2.99 57.00
N ASN A 4 46.96 -2.00 57.70
CA ASN A 4 46.37 -0.79 57.10
C ASN A 4 45.39 -1.06 55.94
N LEU A 5 44.50 -2.05 56.09
CA LEU A 5 43.40 -2.25 55.15
C LEU A 5 42.50 -1.01 55.18
N ARG A 6 42.30 -0.41 54.02
CA ARG A 6 41.48 0.79 53.84
C ARG A 6 40.74 0.76 52.53
N SER A 7 39.59 1.43 52.49
CA SER A 7 38.95 1.78 51.22
C SER A 7 39.70 2.95 50.58
N THR A 8 39.97 2.85 49.28
CA THR A 8 40.63 3.88 48.48
C THR A 8 39.68 4.61 47.53
N GLY A 9 38.43 4.12 47.42
CA GLY A 9 37.39 4.74 46.60
C GLY A 9 36.11 3.93 46.66
N VAL A 10 34.97 4.60 46.51
CA VAL A 10 33.65 3.97 46.46
C VAL A 10 32.84 4.57 45.30
N THR A 11 32.03 3.73 44.66
CA THR A 11 30.98 4.17 43.72
C THR A 11 29.64 3.59 44.15
N SER A 12 28.60 3.72 43.33
CA SER A 12 27.29 3.13 43.59
C SER A 12 27.28 1.61 43.50
N SER A 13 28.27 1.01 42.85
CA SER A 13 28.35 -0.43 42.64
C SER A 13 29.74 -1.03 42.86
N THR A 14 30.71 -0.24 43.33
CA THR A 14 32.07 -0.70 43.57
C THR A 14 32.69 -0.15 44.86
N VAL A 15 33.62 -0.92 45.45
CA VAL A 15 34.50 -0.49 46.54
C VAL A 15 35.93 -0.90 46.19
N ALA A 16 36.83 0.08 46.07
CA ALA A 16 38.26 -0.13 45.93
C ALA A 16 38.94 -0.22 47.30
N LEU A 17 39.83 -1.18 47.44
CA LEU A 17 40.55 -1.54 48.67
C LEU A 17 42.06 -1.54 48.43
N ALA A 18 42.81 -1.11 49.44
CA ALA A 18 44.26 -1.27 49.50
C ALA A 18 44.72 -1.65 50.91
N TRP A 19 45.80 -2.40 51.00
CA TRP A 19 46.45 -2.76 52.27
C TRP A 19 47.97 -2.75 52.13
N ASN A 20 48.67 -2.82 53.26
CA ASN A 20 50.12 -2.97 53.29
C ASN A 20 50.48 -4.45 53.12
N ALA A 21 51.57 -4.71 52.39
CA ALA A 21 52.07 -6.06 52.20
C ALA A 21 52.41 -6.73 53.54
N SER A 22 52.07 -8.01 53.66
CA SER A 22 52.52 -8.86 54.76
C SER A 22 53.92 -9.41 54.48
N THR A 23 54.64 -9.74 55.54
CA THR A 23 55.92 -10.45 55.47
C THR A 23 55.75 -11.89 55.93
N ASP A 24 56.55 -12.77 55.36
CA ASP A 24 56.67 -14.19 55.71
C ASP A 24 58.16 -14.58 55.63
N ASN A 25 58.59 -15.65 56.31
CA ASN A 25 59.98 -16.08 56.30
C ASN A 25 60.42 -16.70 54.95
N VAL A 26 59.47 -17.15 54.12
CA VAL A 26 59.74 -17.64 52.76
C VAL A 26 59.16 -16.68 51.72
N ALA A 27 57.83 -16.58 51.66
CA ALA A 27 57.14 -15.66 50.75
C ALA A 27 55.63 -15.62 51.04
N VAL A 28 55.04 -14.43 50.96
CA VAL A 28 53.59 -14.27 50.82
C VAL A 28 53.23 -14.42 49.34
N THR A 29 52.43 -15.42 49.02
CA THR A 29 52.05 -15.75 47.63
C THR A 29 50.71 -15.17 47.20
N GLY A 30 49.90 -14.69 48.14
CA GLY A 30 48.67 -13.97 47.83
C GLY A 30 47.87 -13.51 49.05
N TYR A 31 46.74 -12.88 48.77
CA TYR A 31 45.82 -12.30 49.74
C TYR A 31 44.39 -12.75 49.44
N GLU A 32 43.74 -13.34 50.43
CA GLU A 32 42.33 -13.69 50.40
C GLU A 32 41.50 -12.50 50.87
N VAL A 33 40.63 -11.96 50.01
CA VAL A 33 39.78 -10.79 50.31
C VAL A 33 38.38 -11.26 50.62
N TYR A 34 37.88 -10.88 51.80
CA TYR A 34 36.56 -11.27 52.29
C TYR A 34 35.62 -10.08 52.34
N ARG A 35 34.36 -10.30 51.94
CA ARG A 35 33.22 -9.40 52.19
C ARG A 35 32.30 -10.06 53.21
N GLY A 36 32.22 -9.49 54.41
CA GLY A 36 31.65 -10.17 55.57
C GLY A 36 32.44 -11.45 55.87
N THR A 37 31.75 -12.59 55.86
CA THR A 37 32.35 -13.92 56.03
C THR A 37 32.67 -14.64 54.72
N THR A 38 32.27 -14.07 53.57
CA THR A 38 32.42 -14.70 52.26
C THR A 38 33.74 -14.31 51.60
N LEU A 39 34.51 -15.30 51.15
CA LEU A 39 35.68 -15.07 50.30
C LEU A 39 35.22 -14.62 48.92
N ILE A 40 35.55 -13.38 48.52
CA ILE A 40 35.15 -12.84 47.21
C ILE A 40 36.21 -13.05 46.15
N THR A 41 37.50 -13.04 46.51
CA THR A 41 38.59 -13.33 45.58
C THR A 41 39.92 -13.59 46.30
N THR A 42 40.91 -14.07 45.56
CA THR A 42 42.31 -14.14 45.96
C THR A 42 43.17 -13.38 44.96
N VAL A 43 44.02 -12.47 45.44
CA VAL A 43 44.89 -11.62 44.61
C VAL A 43 46.35 -11.76 45.01
N THR A 44 47.29 -11.58 44.09
CA THR A 44 48.72 -11.57 44.39
C THR A 44 49.23 -10.17 44.80
N GLY A 45 48.53 -9.12 44.39
CA GLY A 45 48.81 -7.72 44.74
C GLY A 45 48.17 -7.27 46.06
N THR A 46 48.41 -6.01 46.43
CA THR A 46 47.92 -5.41 47.68
C THR A 46 46.70 -4.49 47.51
N THR A 47 45.99 -4.65 46.39
CA THR A 47 44.80 -3.89 46.05
C THR A 47 43.74 -4.78 45.43
N HIS A 48 42.46 -4.44 45.62
CA HIS A 48 41.34 -5.09 44.95
C HIS A 48 40.18 -4.13 44.80
N THR A 49 39.40 -4.23 43.73
CA THR A 49 38.13 -3.51 43.58
C THR A 49 37.00 -4.53 43.51
N ASP A 50 36.13 -4.50 44.52
CA ASP A 50 34.91 -5.29 44.55
C ASP A 50 33.83 -4.58 43.72
N THR A 51 33.11 -5.31 42.87
CA THR A 51 32.18 -4.78 41.87
C THR A 51 30.83 -5.48 41.92
N GLY A 52 29.77 -4.88 41.37
CA GLY A 52 28.43 -5.48 41.37
C GLY A 52 27.71 -5.35 42.71
N LEU A 53 28.09 -4.34 43.50
CA LEU A 53 27.50 -4.04 44.80
C LEU A 53 26.19 -3.28 44.64
N SER A 54 25.32 -3.41 45.64
CA SER A 54 24.11 -2.61 45.77
C SER A 54 24.47 -1.22 46.28
N ALA A 55 23.81 -0.19 45.77
CA ALA A 55 23.98 1.19 46.21
C ALA A 55 23.54 1.41 47.67
N ASN A 56 24.04 2.46 48.31
CA ASN A 56 23.72 2.84 49.71
C ASN A 56 23.84 1.69 50.72
N THR A 57 24.73 0.74 50.45
CA THR A 57 24.88 -0.47 51.26
C THR A 57 26.24 -0.49 51.89
N ALA A 58 26.29 -0.67 53.22
CA ALA A 58 27.53 -0.81 53.95
C ALA A 58 28.10 -2.22 53.75
N TYR A 59 29.34 -2.30 53.28
CA TYR A 59 30.07 -3.55 53.12
C TYR A 59 31.32 -3.53 53.99
N THR A 60 31.51 -4.61 54.73
CA THR A 60 32.67 -4.79 55.61
C THR A 60 33.65 -5.78 55.00
N TYR A 61 34.92 -5.41 54.96
CA TYR A 61 35.99 -6.18 54.33
C TYR A 61 37.09 -6.56 55.31
N THR A 62 37.64 -7.76 55.14
CA THR A 62 38.88 -8.21 55.80
C THR A 62 39.79 -8.90 54.80
N VAL A 63 41.09 -8.91 55.06
CA VAL A 63 42.08 -9.58 54.20
C VAL A 63 42.96 -10.50 55.02
N ARG A 64 43.27 -11.70 54.49
CA ARG A 64 44.25 -12.64 55.05
C ARG A 64 45.39 -12.85 54.05
N ALA A 65 46.63 -12.91 54.53
CA ALA A 65 47.77 -13.28 53.71
C ALA A 65 47.90 -14.81 53.65
N LYS A 66 48.35 -15.32 52.51
CA LYS A 66 48.64 -16.74 52.28
C LYS A 66 50.11 -16.91 51.90
N ASP A 67 50.80 -17.84 52.55
CA ASP A 67 52.20 -18.16 52.22
C ASP A 67 52.30 -19.22 51.12
N ALA A 68 53.54 -19.60 50.74
CA ALA A 68 53.78 -20.63 49.73
C ALA A 68 53.35 -22.05 50.17
N ALA A 69 53.27 -22.32 51.47
CA ALA A 69 52.82 -23.59 52.04
C ALA A 69 51.29 -23.66 52.20
N GLY A 70 50.58 -22.55 51.96
CA GLY A 70 49.14 -22.45 52.06
C GLY A 70 48.62 -22.05 53.45
N ASN A 71 49.51 -21.69 54.38
CA ASN A 71 49.12 -21.18 55.69
C ASN A 71 48.49 -19.80 55.54
N ARG A 72 47.52 -19.50 56.42
CA ARG A 72 46.78 -18.22 56.41
C ARG A 72 47.12 -17.43 57.66
N SER A 73 47.40 -16.14 57.48
CA SER A 73 47.55 -15.24 58.63
C SER A 73 46.22 -15.03 59.37
N ALA A 74 46.29 -14.43 60.56
CA ALA A 74 45.13 -13.73 61.13
C ALA A 74 44.55 -12.72 60.12
N ALA A 75 43.25 -12.45 60.23
CA ALA A 75 42.59 -11.42 59.43
C ALA A 75 43.10 -10.03 59.80
N SER A 76 43.17 -9.12 58.82
CA SER A 76 43.37 -7.70 59.07
C SER A 76 42.25 -7.13 59.97
N ALA A 77 42.47 -5.94 60.52
CA ALA A 77 41.36 -5.13 61.01
C ALA A 77 40.31 -4.96 59.90
N ALA A 78 39.03 -5.00 60.27
CA ALA A 78 37.93 -4.84 59.33
C ALA A 78 37.82 -3.38 58.89
N VAL A 79 37.56 -3.15 57.59
CA VAL A 79 37.17 -1.84 57.07
C VAL A 79 35.74 -1.91 56.58
N THR A 80 34.91 -0.96 56.98
CA THR A 80 33.56 -0.80 56.43
C THR A 80 33.55 0.36 55.45
N ALA A 81 33.06 0.12 54.25
CA ALA A 81 32.84 1.12 53.22
C ALA A 81 31.39 1.04 52.76
N THR A 82 30.73 2.19 52.68
CA THR A 82 29.36 2.29 52.18
C THR A 82 29.42 2.71 50.73
N THR A 83 28.85 1.89 49.83
CA THR A 83 28.68 2.29 48.43
C THR A 83 27.83 3.55 48.38
N THR A 84 28.15 4.45 47.44
CA THR A 84 27.38 5.68 47.29
C THR A 84 25.96 5.35 46.83
N GLY A 85 25.02 6.28 46.99
CA GLY A 85 23.71 6.14 46.37
C GLY A 85 23.85 5.93 44.86
N GLY A 86 22.90 5.19 44.26
CA GLY A 86 22.82 4.89 42.82
C GLY A 86 22.58 6.10 41.93
N GLY A 87 22.89 7.29 42.44
CA GLY A 87 22.63 8.63 41.98
C GLY A 87 23.34 9.55 42.98
N GLY A 88 24.67 9.60 42.90
CA GLY A 88 25.47 10.21 43.94
C GLY A 88 25.30 11.72 43.95
N GLY A 89 24.48 12.27 44.85
CA GLY A 89 24.36 13.71 45.11
C GLY A 89 23.88 14.57 43.93
N ASP A 90 23.69 13.96 42.76
CA ASP A 90 23.25 14.65 41.57
C ASP A 90 21.78 15.00 41.75
N THR A 91 21.55 16.28 41.98
CA THR A 91 20.21 16.89 42.09
C THR A 91 19.91 17.73 40.86
N THR A 92 20.83 17.77 39.89
CA THR A 92 20.66 18.54 38.67
C THR A 92 19.93 17.66 37.67
N ALA A 93 18.82 18.15 37.14
CA ALA A 93 18.10 17.42 36.09
C ALA A 93 18.79 17.60 34.73
N PRO A 94 18.68 16.60 33.84
CA PRO A 94 19.11 16.73 32.45
C PRO A 94 18.47 17.94 31.75
N SER A 95 19.13 18.43 30.71
CA SER A 95 18.53 19.42 29.81
C SER A 95 17.26 18.88 29.17
N VAL A 96 16.31 19.76 28.85
CA VAL A 96 15.09 19.37 28.13
C VAL A 96 15.44 18.83 26.75
N PRO A 97 14.86 17.70 26.30
CA PRO A 97 15.04 17.21 24.94
C PRO A 97 14.60 18.26 23.91
N GLY A 98 15.51 18.64 23.01
CA GLY A 98 15.26 19.63 21.97
C GLY A 98 14.64 19.04 20.71
N ASN A 99 14.00 19.88 19.89
CA ASN A 99 13.54 19.54 18.52
C ASN A 99 12.76 18.20 18.42
N LEU A 100 11.84 17.97 19.38
CA LEU A 100 10.89 16.87 19.27
C LEU A 100 10.03 17.09 18.03
N ARG A 101 10.03 16.10 17.13
CA ARG A 101 9.30 16.15 15.87
C ARG A 101 8.79 14.77 15.48
N SER A 102 7.72 14.74 14.71
CA SER A 102 7.33 13.53 13.99
C SER A 102 8.22 13.36 12.76
N THR A 103 8.69 12.14 12.52
CA THR A 103 9.51 11.76 11.35
C THR A 103 8.74 10.90 10.35
N GLY A 104 7.52 10.48 10.70
CA GLY A 104 6.65 9.70 9.83
C GLY A 104 5.34 9.37 10.55
N VAL A 105 4.28 9.25 9.77
CA VAL A 105 2.95 8.86 10.25
C VAL A 105 2.37 7.79 9.35
N THR A 106 1.71 6.80 9.94
CA THR A 106 0.83 5.86 9.22
C THR A 106 -0.56 5.92 9.86
N SER A 107 -1.43 5.01 9.46
CA SER A 107 -2.77 4.94 10.03
C SER A 107 -2.83 4.43 11.46
N SER A 108 -1.78 3.77 11.91
CA SER A 108 -1.72 3.15 13.23
C SER A 108 -0.39 3.39 13.93
N THR A 109 0.49 4.23 13.38
CA THR A 109 1.80 4.54 13.96
C THR A 109 2.18 6.00 13.81
N VAL A 110 2.96 6.50 14.77
CA VAL A 110 3.66 7.79 14.69
C VAL A 110 5.12 7.56 15.06
N ALA A 111 6.04 7.86 14.14
CA ALA A 111 7.47 7.87 14.39
C ALA A 111 7.91 9.26 14.89
N LEU A 112 8.73 9.27 15.93
CA LEU A 112 9.22 10.46 16.63
C LEU A 112 10.75 10.46 16.68
N ALA A 113 11.33 11.66 16.61
CA ALA A 113 12.74 11.90 16.89
C ALA A 113 12.94 13.20 17.66
N TRP A 114 13.99 13.27 18.46
CA TRP A 114 14.40 14.47 19.21
C TRP A 114 15.93 14.58 19.26
N ASN A 115 16.42 15.73 19.72
CA ASN A 115 17.84 15.95 19.97
C ASN A 115 18.20 15.42 21.35
N ALA A 116 19.41 14.86 21.48
CA ALA A 116 19.89 14.35 22.76
C ALA A 116 19.98 15.46 23.81
N SER A 117 19.60 15.14 25.04
CA SER A 117 19.83 15.96 26.23
C SER A 117 21.27 15.81 26.73
N THR A 118 21.72 16.80 27.48
CA THR A 118 22.99 16.78 28.22
C THR A 118 22.71 16.82 29.71
N ASP A 119 23.64 16.30 30.49
CA ASP A 119 23.57 16.25 31.94
C ASP A 119 24.99 16.36 32.53
N ASN A 120 25.12 16.79 33.77
CA ASN A 120 26.41 16.91 34.46
C ASN A 120 27.05 15.56 34.80
N VAL A 121 26.26 14.47 34.87
CA VAL A 121 26.77 13.12 35.04
C VAL A 121 26.50 12.28 33.79
N ALA A 122 25.23 11.98 33.50
CA ALA A 122 24.85 11.19 32.33
C ALA A 122 23.33 11.13 32.15
N VAL A 123 22.87 11.31 30.90
CA VAL A 123 21.51 10.96 30.50
C VAL A 123 21.41 9.45 30.28
N THR A 124 20.53 8.78 31.00
CA THR A 124 20.36 7.30 30.92
C THR A 124 19.12 6.88 30.14
N GLY A 125 18.23 7.81 29.79
CA GLY A 125 17.14 7.53 28.86
C GLY A 125 16.13 8.67 28.72
N TYR A 126 15.07 8.39 27.97
CA TYR A 126 14.00 9.30 27.64
C TYR A 126 12.64 8.65 27.88
N GLU A 127 11.80 9.33 28.67
CA GLU A 127 10.41 8.99 28.91
C GLU A 127 9.54 9.63 27.81
N VAL A 128 8.85 8.81 27.02
CA VAL A 128 7.98 9.27 25.93
C VAL A 128 6.53 9.23 26.39
N TYR A 129 5.84 10.37 26.30
CA TYR A 129 4.47 10.52 26.73
C TYR A 129 3.54 10.75 25.54
N ARG A 130 2.35 10.14 25.58
CA ARG A 130 1.22 10.41 24.70
C ARG A 130 0.11 11.05 25.54
N GLY A 131 -0.17 12.32 25.29
CA GLY A 131 -0.93 13.15 26.23
C GLY A 131 -0.23 13.19 27.58
N THR A 132 -0.92 12.78 28.64
CA THR A 132 -0.37 12.68 30.00
C THR A 132 0.16 11.28 30.34
N THR A 133 -0.03 10.29 29.46
CA THR A 133 0.32 8.89 29.72
C THR A 133 1.73 8.58 29.25
N LEU A 134 2.56 8.02 30.15
CA LEU A 134 3.87 7.46 29.79
C LEU A 134 3.65 6.20 28.95
N ILE A 135 4.08 6.20 27.68
CA ILE A 135 3.91 5.05 26.78
C ILE A 135 5.15 4.14 26.78
N THR A 136 6.35 4.70 26.94
CA THR A 136 7.59 3.90 27.03
C THR A 136 8.77 4.71 27.59
N THR A 137 9.87 4.01 27.89
CA THR A 137 11.19 4.61 28.15
C THR A 137 12.21 4.01 27.19
N VAL A 138 12.99 4.86 26.50
CA VAL A 138 14.01 4.43 25.53
C VAL A 138 15.38 5.01 25.89
N THR A 139 16.46 4.35 25.48
CA THR A 139 17.85 4.87 25.65
C THR A 139 18.32 5.71 24.48
N GLY A 140 17.71 5.54 23.29
CA GLY A 140 17.98 6.33 22.09
C GLY A 140 17.12 7.59 21.95
N THR A 141 17.28 8.32 20.85
CA THR A 141 16.60 9.60 20.57
C THR A 141 15.44 9.48 19.57
N THR A 142 14.91 8.26 19.41
CA THR A 142 13.80 7.96 18.50
C THR A 142 12.85 6.97 19.13
N HIS A 143 11.56 7.06 18.79
CA HIS A 143 10.56 6.07 19.15
C HIS A 143 9.45 6.01 18.10
N THR A 144 8.89 4.82 17.87
CA THR A 144 7.68 4.66 17.05
C THR A 144 6.56 4.15 17.94
N ASP A 145 5.55 4.98 18.15
CA ASP A 145 4.31 4.60 18.83
C ASP A 145 3.42 3.83 17.86
N THR A 146 2.83 2.72 18.29
CA THR A 146 2.05 1.79 17.45
C THR A 146 0.68 1.48 18.06
N GLY A 147 -0.20 0.83 17.30
CA GLY A 147 -1.55 0.48 17.76
C GLY A 147 -2.47 1.69 17.91
N LEU A 148 -2.17 2.77 17.18
CA LEU A 148 -2.96 4.00 17.19
C LEU A 148 -4.23 3.86 16.35
N SER A 149 -5.25 4.63 16.72
CA SER A 149 -6.46 4.81 15.92
C SER A 149 -6.17 5.74 14.75
N ALA A 150 -6.74 5.43 13.59
CA ALA A 150 -6.68 6.25 12.38
C ALA A 150 -7.29 7.64 12.57
N ASN A 151 -6.86 8.63 11.76
CA ASN A 151 -7.39 10.00 11.73
C ASN A 151 -7.46 10.66 13.12
N THR A 152 -6.58 10.26 14.04
CA THR A 152 -6.64 10.70 15.44
C THR A 152 -5.40 11.54 15.72
N ALA A 153 -5.62 12.75 16.23
CA ALA A 153 -4.54 13.61 16.68
C ALA A 153 -3.97 13.06 17.99
N TYR A 154 -2.67 12.78 17.99
CA TYR A 154 -1.91 12.40 19.18
C TYR A 154 -0.86 13.45 19.46
N THR A 155 -0.82 13.89 20.71
CA THR A 155 0.17 14.86 21.19
C THR A 155 1.22 14.14 22.01
N TYR A 156 2.49 14.42 21.72
CA TYR A 156 3.64 13.78 22.35
C TYR A 156 4.54 14.79 23.05
N THR A 157 5.09 14.38 24.18
CA THR A 157 6.19 15.07 24.86
C THR A 157 7.24 14.06 25.30
N VAL A 158 8.49 14.52 25.47
CA VAL A 158 9.60 13.69 25.94
C VAL A 158 10.29 14.35 27.11
N ARG A 159 10.69 13.56 28.12
CA ARG A 159 11.55 13.98 29.24
C ARG A 159 12.82 13.15 29.26
N ALA A 160 13.96 13.75 29.53
CA ALA A 160 15.20 13.02 29.79
C ALA A 160 15.30 12.63 31.26
N LYS A 161 15.93 11.49 31.53
CA LYS A 161 16.29 11.04 32.88
C LYS A 161 17.77 10.72 32.98
N ASP A 162 18.36 10.98 34.14
CA ASP A 162 19.75 10.63 34.45
C ASP A 162 19.86 9.32 35.24
N ALA A 163 21.07 9.00 35.70
CA ALA A 163 21.31 7.83 36.54
C ALA A 163 20.76 8.01 37.97
N ALA A 164 20.64 9.24 38.45
CA ALA A 164 20.14 9.57 39.77
C ALA A 164 18.60 9.60 39.88
N GLY A 165 17.90 9.53 38.75
CA GLY A 165 16.45 9.58 38.65
C GLY A 165 15.88 10.99 38.52
N ASN A 166 16.72 12.02 38.37
CA ASN A 166 16.24 13.37 38.06
C ASN A 166 15.63 13.37 36.67
N ARG A 167 14.59 14.18 36.49
CA ARG A 167 13.85 14.30 35.24
C ARG A 167 13.89 15.73 34.75
N SER A 168 14.19 15.91 33.47
CA SER A 168 14.05 17.21 32.84
C SER A 168 12.59 17.69 32.87
N ALA A 169 12.38 18.99 32.62
CA ALA A 169 11.07 19.45 32.16
C ALA A 169 10.68 18.76 30.83
N ALA A 170 9.40 18.76 30.49
CA ALA A 170 8.91 18.20 29.23
C ALA A 170 9.39 19.04 28.04
N SER A 171 9.69 18.38 26.92
CA SER A 171 9.92 19.05 25.64
C SER A 171 8.71 19.88 25.21
N ALA A 172 8.91 20.76 24.23
CA ALA A 172 7.78 21.28 23.45
C ALA A 172 6.95 20.11 22.90
N ALA A 173 5.63 20.24 22.97
CA ALA A 173 4.72 19.21 22.50
C ALA A 173 4.70 19.17 20.97
N VAL A 174 4.73 17.98 20.39
CA VAL A 174 4.44 17.77 18.97
C VAL A 174 3.09 17.08 18.84
N THR A 175 2.22 17.59 17.98
CA THR A 175 0.99 16.88 17.63
C THR A 175 1.17 16.27 16.25
N ALA A 176 0.90 14.98 16.14
CA ALA A 176 0.87 14.25 14.89
C ALA A 176 -0.50 13.59 14.76
N THR A 177 -1.14 13.77 13.62
CA THR A 177 -2.39 13.08 13.29
C THR A 177 -2.03 11.81 12.54
N THR A 178 -2.38 10.65 13.09
CA THR A 178 -2.30 9.41 12.32
C THR A 178 -3.07 9.58 11.03
N THR A 179 -2.53 9.06 9.94
CA THR A 179 -3.28 9.11 8.69
C THR A 179 -4.58 8.34 8.86
N GLY A 180 -5.58 8.60 8.03
CA GLY A 180 -6.70 7.67 7.95
C GLY A 180 -6.14 6.28 7.64
N GLY A 181 -6.56 5.26 8.39
CA GLY A 181 -6.50 3.87 7.93
C GLY A 181 -7.23 3.87 6.62
N GLY A 182 -6.47 3.86 5.51
CA GLY A 182 -6.93 4.03 4.13
C GLY A 182 -8.39 4.50 4.04
N GLY A 183 -8.62 5.80 4.25
CA GLY A 183 -9.96 6.30 4.58
C GLY A 183 -10.28 7.69 4.04
N GLY A 184 -9.52 8.19 3.06
CA GLY A 184 -10.11 8.91 1.94
C GLY A 184 -10.07 7.92 0.79
N GLY A 185 -11.17 7.75 0.04
CA GLY A 185 -11.11 6.96 -1.19
C GLY A 185 -9.90 7.42 -1.99
N GLY A 186 -8.99 6.52 -2.37
CA GLY A 186 -7.79 6.92 -3.09
C GLY A 186 -8.17 7.74 -4.32
N ASP A 187 -7.35 8.71 -4.68
CA ASP A 187 -7.61 9.64 -5.78
C ASP A 187 -7.33 9.02 -7.15
N LYS A 188 -7.23 7.68 -7.24
CA LYS A 188 -6.99 7.00 -8.50
C LYS A 188 -8.20 7.18 -9.40
N VAL A 189 -7.95 7.81 -10.53
CA VAL A 189 -8.86 7.93 -11.67
C VAL A 189 -8.13 7.27 -12.83
N LEU A 190 -8.49 6.01 -13.10
CA LEU A 190 -7.87 5.20 -14.15
C LEU A 190 -8.79 5.08 -15.35
N GLY A 191 -8.30 5.39 -16.54
CA GLY A 191 -9.07 5.23 -17.79
C GLY A 191 -8.47 4.17 -18.71
N TYR A 192 -9.30 3.32 -19.30
CA TYR A 192 -8.86 2.44 -20.38
C TYR A 192 -8.82 3.21 -21.72
N PHE A 193 -7.69 3.10 -22.44
CA PHE A 193 -7.54 3.55 -23.82
C PHE A 193 -7.41 2.32 -24.71
N VAL A 194 -8.37 2.11 -25.61
CA VAL A 194 -8.36 0.94 -26.51
C VAL A 194 -7.53 1.20 -27.77
N GLN A 195 -6.63 0.28 -28.10
CA GLN A 195 -5.67 0.38 -29.21
C GLN A 195 -6.38 0.59 -30.54
N TRP A 196 -7.53 -0.08 -30.73
CA TRP A 196 -8.33 -0.03 -31.94
C TRP A 196 -9.25 1.20 -32.01
N GLY A 197 -9.23 2.04 -30.96
CA GLY A 197 -9.96 3.32 -30.92
C GLY A 197 -9.57 4.25 -32.05
N VAL A 198 -8.34 4.12 -32.57
CA VAL A 198 -7.80 4.95 -33.65
C VAL A 198 -8.40 4.67 -35.03
N TYR A 199 -9.18 3.60 -35.18
CA TYR A 199 -9.82 3.21 -36.44
C TYR A 199 -11.23 3.79 -36.53
N GLN A 200 -12.26 2.93 -36.53
CA GLN A 200 -13.65 3.32 -36.73
C GLN A 200 -14.15 4.33 -35.67
N ARG A 201 -13.63 4.24 -34.44
CA ARG A 201 -13.97 5.18 -33.35
C ARG A 201 -13.37 6.57 -33.56
N GLY A 202 -12.28 6.70 -34.33
CA GLY A 202 -11.57 7.96 -34.54
C GLY A 202 -11.08 8.61 -33.24
N TYR A 203 -10.82 7.82 -32.20
CA TYR A 203 -10.39 8.28 -30.89
C TYR A 203 -8.89 8.01 -30.70
N HIS A 204 -8.14 9.08 -30.60
CA HIS A 204 -6.68 9.09 -30.50
C HIS A 204 -6.24 9.58 -29.12
N VAL A 205 -4.98 9.33 -28.75
CA VAL A 205 -4.43 9.82 -27.46
C VAL A 205 -4.55 11.35 -27.33
N LYS A 206 -4.50 12.10 -28.44
CA LYS A 206 -4.77 13.54 -28.48
C LYS A 206 -6.16 13.91 -27.95
N ASN A 207 -7.16 13.04 -28.06
CA ASN A 207 -8.49 13.27 -27.52
C ASN A 207 -8.49 13.27 -25.98
N ILE A 208 -7.56 12.57 -25.33
CA ILE A 208 -7.39 12.60 -23.87
C ILE A 208 -6.94 14.00 -23.42
N ASP A 209 -6.02 14.62 -24.16
CA ASP A 209 -5.55 15.99 -23.95
C ASP A 209 -6.64 17.03 -24.25
N THR A 210 -7.18 17.00 -25.47
CA THR A 210 -8.12 18.02 -25.96
C THR A 210 -9.49 18.00 -25.27
N SER A 211 -9.91 16.86 -24.71
CA SER A 211 -11.10 16.79 -23.84
C SER A 211 -10.85 17.31 -22.42
N GLY A 212 -9.59 17.61 -22.06
CA GLY A 212 -9.19 17.93 -20.70
C GLY A 212 -9.22 16.73 -19.75
N SER A 213 -9.31 15.50 -20.26
CA SER A 213 -9.29 14.26 -19.46
C SER A 213 -7.91 14.01 -18.85
N ALA A 214 -6.84 14.35 -19.57
CA ALA A 214 -5.46 14.14 -19.12
C ALA A 214 -5.16 14.80 -17.76
N ALA A 215 -5.68 16.01 -17.51
CA ALA A 215 -5.51 16.70 -16.24
C ALA A 215 -6.24 16.03 -15.05
N LYS A 216 -7.18 15.12 -15.32
CA LYS A 216 -8.03 14.47 -14.32
C LYS A 216 -7.64 13.02 -14.06
N LEU A 217 -6.96 12.40 -15.03
CA LEU A 217 -6.43 11.04 -14.92
C LEU A 217 -5.22 11.00 -13.99
N THR A 218 -5.13 9.91 -13.25
CA THR A 218 -3.87 9.51 -12.60
C THR A 218 -3.21 8.37 -13.36
N HIS A 219 -4.01 7.45 -13.93
CA HIS A 219 -3.51 6.27 -14.63
C HIS A 219 -4.24 6.05 -15.96
N ILE A 220 -3.55 5.46 -16.92
CA ILE A 220 -4.12 4.94 -18.17
C ILE A 220 -3.77 3.46 -18.28
N ASN A 221 -4.77 2.61 -18.50
CA ASN A 221 -4.52 1.27 -19.01
C ASN A 221 -4.60 1.29 -20.53
N TYR A 222 -3.48 1.03 -21.19
CA TYR A 222 -3.44 0.83 -22.64
C TYR A 222 -3.90 -0.58 -22.96
N ALA A 223 -5.06 -0.71 -23.60
CA ALA A 223 -5.74 -1.96 -23.86
C ALA A 223 -5.72 -2.28 -25.36
N PHE A 224 -5.28 -3.43 -25.83
CA PHE A 224 -4.71 -4.53 -25.07
C PHE A 224 -3.44 -5.02 -25.75
N GLY A 225 -2.55 -5.62 -24.97
CA GLY A 225 -1.65 -6.64 -25.47
C GLY A 225 -2.36 -7.99 -25.47
N ASN A 226 -1.90 -8.92 -26.31
CA ASN A 226 -2.48 -10.26 -26.39
C ASN A 226 -1.71 -11.24 -25.50
N VAL A 227 -2.35 -12.34 -25.13
CA VAL A 227 -1.70 -13.50 -24.50
C VAL A 227 -1.80 -14.68 -25.46
N GLN A 228 -0.68 -15.08 -26.04
CA GLN A 228 -0.61 -16.16 -27.02
C GLN A 228 0.51 -17.13 -26.64
N ASN A 229 0.25 -18.43 -26.70
CA ASN A 229 1.23 -19.48 -26.38
C ASN A 229 1.88 -19.30 -25.00
N GLY A 230 1.09 -18.83 -24.02
CA GLY A 230 1.55 -18.54 -22.66
C GLY A 230 2.50 -17.33 -22.55
N GLN A 231 2.49 -16.41 -23.50
CA GLN A 231 3.35 -15.21 -23.53
C GLN A 231 2.54 -13.94 -23.80
N CYS A 232 3.01 -12.81 -23.26
CA CYS A 232 2.54 -11.49 -23.66
C CYS A 232 3.05 -11.16 -25.07
N THR A 233 2.16 -10.71 -25.96
CA THR A 233 2.48 -10.34 -27.34
C THR A 233 1.81 -9.02 -27.76
N ILE A 234 2.36 -8.39 -28.79
CA ILE A 234 1.74 -7.24 -29.46
C ILE A 234 0.43 -7.68 -30.10
N GLY A 235 -0.64 -6.92 -29.87
CA GLY A 235 -1.95 -7.17 -30.44
C GLY A 235 -2.08 -6.65 -31.87
N ASP A 236 -1.75 -5.37 -32.07
CA ASP A 236 -1.81 -4.68 -33.35
C ASP A 236 -0.63 -3.71 -33.49
N SER A 237 0.46 -4.17 -34.13
CA SER A 237 1.66 -3.35 -34.29
C SER A 237 1.40 -2.03 -35.03
N TYR A 238 0.40 -2.02 -35.93
CA TYR A 238 0.06 -0.80 -36.67
C TYR A 238 -0.49 0.26 -35.72
N ALA A 239 -1.52 -0.06 -34.94
CA ALA A 239 -2.04 0.88 -33.94
C ALA A 239 -1.00 1.21 -32.86
N ASP A 240 -0.28 0.20 -32.36
CA ASP A 240 0.62 0.30 -31.22
C ASP A 240 1.81 1.22 -31.48
N TYR A 241 2.58 0.95 -32.54
CA TYR A 241 3.85 1.65 -32.76
C TYR A 241 4.20 2.03 -34.19
N ASP A 242 3.40 1.67 -35.21
CA ASP A 242 3.72 2.01 -36.61
C ASP A 242 2.86 3.14 -37.21
N ARG A 243 1.60 3.33 -36.77
CA ARG A 243 0.66 4.31 -37.34
C ARG A 243 1.26 5.71 -37.26
N PHE A 244 1.44 6.33 -38.41
CA PHE A 244 1.94 7.70 -38.50
C PHE A 244 0.88 8.71 -38.03
N TYR A 245 1.28 9.68 -37.20
CA TYR A 245 0.45 10.82 -36.82
C TYR A 245 0.96 12.11 -37.47
N GLN A 246 0.06 12.82 -38.16
CA GLN A 246 0.33 14.18 -38.63
C GLN A 246 0.32 15.18 -37.45
N ALA A 247 0.87 16.37 -37.65
CA ALA A 247 0.89 17.44 -36.64
C ALA A 247 -0.49 17.73 -36.03
N GLY A 248 -1.53 17.76 -36.88
CA GLY A 248 -2.91 17.98 -36.46
C GLY A 248 -3.51 16.85 -35.60
N GLU A 249 -3.00 15.63 -35.71
CA GLU A 249 -3.45 14.46 -34.96
C GLU A 249 -2.59 14.18 -33.73
N SER A 250 -1.37 14.71 -33.67
CA SER A 250 -0.42 14.44 -32.59
C SER A 250 -0.68 15.27 -31.34
N VAL A 251 -0.39 14.67 -30.17
CA VAL A 251 -0.61 15.27 -28.84
C VAL A 251 0.15 16.57 -28.64
N ASP A 252 1.40 16.64 -29.13
CA ASP A 252 2.27 17.81 -28.99
C ASP A 252 2.22 18.75 -30.21
N GLY A 253 1.38 18.44 -31.19
CA GLY A 253 1.28 19.21 -32.43
C GLY A 253 2.43 18.96 -33.41
N VAL A 254 3.31 17.99 -33.16
CA VAL A 254 4.45 17.67 -34.03
C VAL A 254 4.19 16.36 -34.76
N ALA A 255 4.28 16.38 -36.09
CA ALA A 255 4.15 15.18 -36.90
C ALA A 255 5.23 14.15 -36.53
N ASP A 256 4.90 12.88 -36.64
CA ASP A 256 5.89 11.82 -36.50
C ASP A 256 6.93 11.89 -37.64
N THR A 257 8.09 11.25 -37.45
CA THR A 257 9.10 11.13 -38.51
C THR A 257 8.99 9.79 -39.24
N TRP A 258 9.46 9.76 -40.49
CA TRP A 258 9.61 8.54 -41.28
C TRP A 258 10.97 7.85 -41.08
N ASP A 259 11.84 8.40 -40.23
CA ASP A 259 13.16 7.82 -39.95
C ASP A 259 13.07 6.36 -39.50
N ALA A 260 14.03 5.55 -39.96
CA ALA A 260 14.09 4.13 -39.62
C ALA A 260 14.25 3.95 -38.10
N GLY A 261 13.40 3.13 -37.49
CA GLY A 261 13.41 2.86 -36.05
C GLY A 261 12.71 3.90 -35.18
N ALA A 262 12.14 4.97 -35.76
CA ALA A 262 11.36 5.94 -34.99
C ALA A 262 10.07 5.30 -34.44
N LEU A 263 9.81 5.52 -33.15
CA LEU A 263 8.55 5.11 -32.54
C LEU A 263 7.40 5.99 -33.06
N ARG A 264 6.31 5.36 -33.49
CA ARG A 264 5.06 6.02 -33.89
C ARG A 264 3.88 5.41 -33.13
N GLY A 265 2.69 5.46 -33.70
CA GLY A 265 1.50 4.83 -33.15
C GLY A 265 1.09 5.39 -31.78
N ASN A 266 0.21 4.67 -31.11
CA ASN A 266 -0.28 5.02 -29.79
C ASN A 266 0.84 5.15 -28.77
N PHE A 267 1.90 4.33 -28.85
CA PHE A 267 3.02 4.38 -27.90
C PHE A 267 3.76 5.72 -27.98
N ASN A 268 4.03 6.23 -29.20
CA ASN A 268 4.64 7.55 -29.32
C ASN A 268 3.70 8.66 -28.85
N GLN A 269 2.39 8.54 -29.11
CA GLN A 269 1.45 9.55 -28.62
C GLN A 269 1.30 9.52 -27.09
N LEU A 270 1.37 8.34 -26.46
CA LEU A 270 1.39 8.20 -25.00
C LEU A 270 2.68 8.78 -24.40
N ARG A 271 3.84 8.56 -25.04
CA ARG A 271 5.10 9.24 -24.67
C ARG A 271 4.94 10.76 -24.68
N LYS A 272 4.39 11.31 -25.76
CA LYS A 272 4.11 12.76 -25.90
C LYS A 272 3.12 13.24 -24.83
N LEU A 273 2.09 12.45 -24.51
CA LEU A 273 1.14 12.74 -23.44
C LEU A 273 1.80 12.78 -22.07
N LYS A 274 2.63 11.78 -21.71
CA LYS A 274 3.38 11.76 -20.44
C LYS A 274 4.34 12.95 -20.32
N LYS A 275 4.97 13.35 -21.43
CA LYS A 275 5.81 14.56 -21.43
C LYS A 275 5.01 15.82 -21.09
N LYS A 276 3.76 15.92 -21.56
CA LYS A 276 2.85 17.04 -21.26
C LYS A 276 2.22 16.93 -19.86
N TYR A 277 2.01 15.70 -19.38
CA TYR A 277 1.35 15.37 -18.12
C TYR A 277 2.16 14.33 -17.33
N PRO A 278 3.28 14.75 -16.70
CA PRO A 278 4.24 13.83 -16.07
C PRO A 278 3.68 13.10 -14.84
N HIS A 279 2.52 13.52 -14.33
CA HIS A 279 1.82 12.84 -13.24
C HIS A 279 1.08 11.58 -13.69
N ILE A 280 0.79 11.43 -14.98
CA ILE A 280 0.06 10.26 -15.50
C ILE A 280 0.98 9.06 -15.57
N LYS A 281 0.51 7.94 -15.02
CA LYS A 281 1.11 6.62 -15.14
C LYS A 281 0.40 5.80 -16.20
N VAL A 282 1.14 5.05 -17.00
CA VAL A 282 0.56 4.23 -18.08
C VAL A 282 0.92 2.77 -17.87
N LEU A 283 -0.07 1.89 -17.80
CA LEU A 283 0.15 0.45 -17.72
C LEU A 283 -0.24 -0.19 -19.03
N PHE A 284 0.50 -1.20 -19.47
CA PHE A 284 0.10 -2.03 -20.60
C PHE A 284 -0.80 -3.15 -20.08
N SER A 285 -2.08 -3.16 -20.48
CA SER A 285 -3.06 -4.16 -20.08
C SER A 285 -3.07 -5.33 -21.07
N PHE A 286 -2.97 -6.56 -20.56
CA PHE A 286 -2.96 -7.78 -21.37
C PHE A 286 -4.21 -8.61 -21.14
N GLY A 287 -4.84 -9.07 -22.22
CA GLY A 287 -6.04 -9.90 -22.17
C GLY A 287 -7.30 -9.17 -22.60
N GLY A 288 -8.23 -9.02 -21.66
CA GLY A 288 -9.62 -8.64 -21.92
C GLY A 288 -10.42 -9.78 -22.52
N TRP A 289 -11.69 -9.53 -22.80
CA TRP A 289 -12.67 -10.52 -23.24
C TRP A 289 -12.18 -11.46 -24.36
N THR A 290 -11.61 -10.91 -25.44
CA THR A 290 -11.22 -11.70 -26.63
C THR A 290 -9.86 -12.38 -26.49
N TRP A 291 -8.93 -11.81 -25.74
CA TRP A 291 -7.53 -12.29 -25.70
C TRP A 291 -7.16 -12.99 -24.39
N SER A 292 -8.15 -13.33 -23.57
CA SER A 292 -7.94 -14.12 -22.34
C SER A 292 -7.66 -15.60 -22.58
N GLY A 293 -7.88 -16.13 -23.79
CA GLY A 293 -7.73 -17.57 -24.08
C GLY A 293 -6.32 -18.14 -23.87
N GLY A 294 -5.28 -17.30 -23.91
CA GLY A 294 -3.89 -17.74 -23.68
C GLY A 294 -3.47 -17.84 -22.21
N PHE A 295 -4.26 -17.31 -21.26
CA PHE A 295 -3.85 -17.30 -19.86
C PHE A 295 -3.78 -18.69 -19.23
N GLY A 296 -4.60 -19.65 -19.68
CA GLY A 296 -4.51 -21.03 -19.20
C GLY A 296 -3.16 -21.68 -19.53
N GLN A 297 -2.56 -21.32 -20.67
CA GLN A 297 -1.19 -21.73 -21.01
C GLN A 297 -0.15 -20.92 -20.21
N ALA A 298 -0.37 -19.62 -20.03
CA ALA A 298 0.52 -18.78 -19.22
C ALA A 298 0.63 -19.29 -17.77
N ALA A 299 -0.49 -19.74 -17.20
CA ALA A 299 -0.55 -20.28 -15.84
C ALA A 299 0.25 -21.58 -15.65
N GLN A 300 0.57 -22.32 -16.71
CA GLN A 300 1.42 -23.51 -16.64
C GLN A 300 2.88 -23.17 -16.37
N ASN A 301 3.34 -21.96 -16.77
CA ASN A 301 4.67 -21.47 -16.45
C ASN A 301 4.65 -19.95 -16.15
N PRO A 302 4.22 -19.56 -14.94
CA PRO A 302 4.06 -18.16 -14.54
C PRO A 302 5.35 -17.33 -14.67
N ALA A 303 6.52 -17.94 -14.40
CA ALA A 303 7.81 -17.26 -14.49
C ALA A 303 8.18 -16.92 -15.94
N ALA A 304 7.99 -17.86 -16.87
CA ALA A 304 8.24 -17.61 -18.30
C ALA A 304 7.24 -16.60 -18.88
N PHE A 305 5.97 -16.67 -18.47
CA PHE A 305 4.98 -15.66 -18.82
C PHE A 305 5.42 -14.27 -18.33
N ALA A 306 5.76 -14.13 -17.04
CA ALA A 306 6.21 -12.86 -16.48
C ALA A 306 7.46 -12.30 -17.17
N GLU A 307 8.43 -13.13 -17.54
CA GLU A 307 9.59 -12.72 -18.33
C GLU A 307 9.18 -12.19 -19.71
N SER A 308 8.28 -12.89 -20.41
CA SER A 308 7.82 -12.46 -21.73
C SER A 308 7.12 -11.09 -21.68
N CYS A 309 6.29 -10.88 -20.65
CA CYS A 309 5.60 -9.62 -20.43
C CYS A 309 6.57 -8.50 -20.08
N TYR A 310 7.52 -8.74 -19.19
CA TYR A 310 8.53 -7.74 -18.84
C TYR A 310 9.35 -7.32 -20.06
N ARG A 311 9.82 -8.27 -20.87
CA ARG A 311 10.58 -7.96 -22.11
C ARG A 311 9.79 -7.10 -23.09
N LEU A 312 8.47 -7.26 -23.14
CA LEU A 312 7.62 -6.50 -24.03
C LEU A 312 7.29 -5.10 -23.47
N VAL A 313 6.95 -5.02 -22.19
CA VAL A 313 6.61 -3.74 -21.52
C VAL A 313 7.84 -2.83 -21.44
N GLU A 314 9.02 -3.40 -21.18
CA GLU A 314 10.30 -2.69 -21.02
C GLU A 314 11.15 -2.73 -22.31
N ASP A 315 10.54 -2.96 -23.47
CA ASP A 315 11.27 -2.96 -24.75
C ASP A 315 11.96 -1.58 -24.92
N PRO A 316 13.28 -1.55 -25.25
CA PRO A 316 14.03 -0.30 -25.34
C PRO A 316 13.45 0.75 -26.29
N ARG A 317 12.62 0.36 -27.26
CA ARG A 317 11.94 1.30 -28.17
C ARG A 317 10.91 2.18 -27.47
N TRP A 318 10.36 1.73 -26.33
CA TRP A 318 9.29 2.41 -25.58
C TRP A 318 9.39 2.24 -24.05
N ALA A 319 10.58 1.96 -23.53
CA ALA A 319 10.81 1.77 -22.09
C ALA A 319 10.43 2.99 -21.22
N ASP A 320 10.26 4.17 -21.82
CA ASP A 320 9.79 5.39 -21.14
C ASP A 320 8.26 5.56 -21.13
N VAL A 321 7.53 4.71 -21.87
CA VAL A 321 6.08 4.81 -22.03
C VAL A 321 5.36 4.18 -20.86
N PHE A 322 5.68 2.93 -20.50
CA PHE A 322 4.93 2.17 -19.51
C PHE A 322 5.58 2.27 -18.12
N ASP A 323 4.74 2.39 -17.09
CA ASP A 323 5.11 2.40 -15.67
C ASP A 323 4.75 1.08 -14.97
N GLY A 324 4.33 0.07 -15.75
CA GLY A 324 3.91 -1.22 -15.23
C GLY A 324 3.01 -2.02 -16.17
N ILE A 325 2.40 -3.06 -15.60
CA ILE A 325 1.57 -4.03 -16.28
C ILE A 325 0.23 -4.19 -15.58
N ASP A 326 -0.82 -4.34 -16.40
CA ASP A 326 -2.16 -4.73 -15.95
C ASP A 326 -2.52 -6.09 -16.57
N ILE A 327 -3.13 -6.97 -15.77
CA ILE A 327 -3.60 -8.28 -16.24
C ILE A 327 -5.12 -8.32 -16.21
N ASP A 328 -5.72 -8.49 -17.37
CA ASP A 328 -7.17 -8.60 -17.54
C ASP A 328 -7.53 -10.01 -18.00
N TRP A 329 -7.45 -10.97 -17.07
CA TRP A 329 -7.80 -12.37 -17.33
C TRP A 329 -9.30 -12.58 -17.07
N GLU A 330 -10.05 -12.81 -18.14
CA GLU A 330 -11.49 -13.07 -18.11
C GLU A 330 -11.84 -14.53 -18.48
N TYR A 331 -11.96 -15.46 -17.53
CA TYR A 331 -11.73 -15.33 -16.08
C TYR A 331 -10.93 -16.52 -15.53
N PRO A 332 -10.05 -16.33 -14.52
CA PRO A 332 -9.28 -17.43 -13.95
C PRO A 332 -10.19 -18.47 -13.30
N ASN A 333 -9.97 -19.74 -13.65
CA ASN A 333 -10.69 -20.91 -13.16
C ASN A 333 -12.23 -20.83 -13.32
N ALA A 334 -12.70 -20.07 -14.32
CA ALA A 334 -14.11 -19.90 -14.62
C ALA A 334 -14.33 -19.63 -16.12
N CYS A 335 -15.59 -19.57 -16.55
CA CYS A 335 -15.94 -19.28 -17.94
C CYS A 335 -16.05 -17.78 -18.22
N GLY A 336 -15.27 -17.31 -19.20
CA GLY A 336 -15.48 -16.06 -19.94
C GLY A 336 -15.91 -16.38 -21.38
N LEU A 337 -15.21 -15.82 -22.37
CA LEU A 337 -15.37 -16.25 -23.77
C LEU A 337 -15.00 -17.73 -23.96
N THR A 338 -13.97 -18.17 -23.24
CA THR A 338 -13.59 -19.57 -23.09
C THR A 338 -13.51 -19.92 -21.60
N CYS A 339 -13.74 -21.18 -21.24
CA CYS A 339 -13.58 -21.65 -19.86
C CYS A 339 -12.12 -21.93 -19.54
N ASP A 340 -11.66 -21.41 -18.41
CA ASP A 340 -10.38 -21.79 -17.81
C ASP A 340 -10.56 -22.82 -16.70
N THR A 341 -9.60 -23.74 -16.59
CA THR A 341 -9.56 -24.80 -15.57
C THR A 341 -8.19 -24.87 -14.89
N SER A 342 -7.46 -23.75 -14.83
CA SER A 342 -6.09 -23.72 -14.29
C SER A 342 -6.04 -23.91 -12.76
N GLY A 343 -7.18 -23.94 -12.09
CA GLY A 343 -7.32 -24.12 -10.66
C GLY A 343 -7.26 -22.79 -9.89
N PRO A 344 -7.77 -22.77 -8.64
CA PRO A 344 -7.97 -21.52 -7.89
C PRO A 344 -6.67 -20.78 -7.55
N ALA A 345 -5.54 -21.48 -7.46
CA ALA A 345 -4.24 -20.89 -7.15
C ALA A 345 -3.54 -20.26 -8.37
N ALA A 346 -4.00 -20.53 -9.59
CA ALA A 346 -3.31 -20.11 -10.82
C ALA A 346 -3.13 -18.59 -10.89
N PHE A 347 -4.20 -17.83 -10.61
CA PHE A 347 -4.16 -16.37 -10.61
C PHE A 347 -3.13 -15.81 -9.61
N ARG A 348 -3.13 -16.32 -8.36
CA ARG A 348 -2.14 -15.92 -7.35
C ARG A 348 -0.71 -16.21 -7.80
N ASN A 349 -0.46 -17.41 -8.32
CA ASN A 349 0.88 -17.80 -8.76
C ASN A 349 1.36 -16.91 -9.92
N MET A 350 0.45 -16.54 -10.84
CA MET A 350 0.74 -15.60 -11.91
C MET A 350 1.06 -14.19 -11.40
N MET A 351 0.25 -13.64 -10.49
CA MET A 351 0.53 -12.32 -9.89
C MET A 351 1.84 -12.32 -9.10
N SER A 352 2.15 -13.41 -8.38
CA SER A 352 3.40 -13.57 -7.65
C SER A 352 4.62 -13.56 -8.58
N ALA A 353 4.57 -14.28 -9.70
CA ALA A 353 5.63 -14.29 -10.70
C ALA A 353 5.82 -12.92 -11.36
N LEU A 354 4.72 -12.23 -11.71
CA LEU A 354 4.76 -10.87 -12.24
C LEU A 354 5.39 -9.90 -11.24
N ARG A 355 4.95 -9.90 -9.98
CA ARG A 355 5.56 -9.05 -8.94
C ARG A 355 7.04 -9.34 -8.75
N THR A 356 7.43 -10.62 -8.73
CA THR A 356 8.84 -11.02 -8.64
C THR A 356 9.65 -10.45 -9.79
N ARG A 357 9.08 -10.45 -11.00
CA ARG A 357 9.80 -10.02 -12.20
C ARG A 357 9.87 -8.51 -12.38
N PHE A 358 8.76 -7.81 -12.10
CA PHE A 358 8.63 -6.36 -12.25
C PHE A 358 9.17 -5.60 -11.03
N GLY A 359 9.35 -6.26 -9.89
CA GLY A 359 9.87 -5.65 -8.67
C GLY A 359 8.88 -4.66 -8.03
N SER A 360 9.38 -3.85 -7.10
CA SER A 360 8.60 -2.82 -6.40
C SER A 360 8.58 -1.45 -7.11
N GLY A 361 9.42 -1.26 -8.13
CA GLY A 361 9.50 0.00 -8.88
C GLY A 361 8.41 0.16 -9.94
N ASN A 362 7.88 -0.96 -10.45
CA ASN A 362 6.83 -0.99 -11.45
C ASN A 362 5.47 -1.33 -10.83
N LEU A 363 4.41 -0.80 -11.44
CA LEU A 363 3.04 -1.13 -11.10
C LEU A 363 2.68 -2.53 -11.63
N VAL A 364 2.00 -3.32 -10.81
CA VAL A 364 1.39 -4.60 -11.20
C VAL A 364 -0.06 -4.57 -10.73
N THR A 365 -1.00 -4.53 -11.68
CA THR A 365 -2.44 -4.45 -11.40
C THR A 365 -3.18 -5.57 -12.11
N ALA A 366 -4.45 -5.75 -11.78
CA ALA A 366 -5.30 -6.64 -12.54
C ALA A 366 -6.76 -6.15 -12.58
N ALA A 367 -7.40 -6.28 -13.73
CA ALA A 367 -8.84 -6.22 -13.83
C ALA A 367 -9.46 -7.56 -13.43
N ILE A 368 -10.49 -7.51 -12.60
CA ILE A 368 -11.13 -8.70 -12.04
C ILE A 368 -12.65 -8.61 -12.13
N THR A 369 -13.27 -9.78 -12.17
CA THR A 369 -14.74 -9.93 -12.15
C THR A 369 -15.39 -9.24 -10.95
N ALA A 370 -16.62 -8.76 -11.17
CA ALA A 370 -17.52 -8.29 -10.11
C ALA A 370 -18.63 -9.28 -9.77
N ASP A 371 -18.53 -10.54 -10.20
CA ASP A 371 -19.51 -11.58 -9.88
C ASP A 371 -19.54 -11.91 -8.38
N GLY A 372 -20.43 -11.22 -7.67
CA GLY A 372 -20.67 -11.36 -6.23
C GLY A 372 -21.57 -12.53 -5.85
N THR A 373 -22.03 -13.37 -6.79
CA THR A 373 -22.89 -14.52 -6.49
C THR A 373 -22.16 -15.57 -5.68
N ASP A 374 -22.88 -16.35 -4.87
CA ASP A 374 -22.29 -17.44 -4.10
C ASP A 374 -21.83 -18.58 -5.01
N GLY A 375 -20.53 -18.90 -4.95
CA GLY A 375 -19.90 -19.82 -5.89
C GLY A 375 -19.60 -19.18 -7.27
N GLY A 376 -19.76 -17.86 -7.39
CA GLY A 376 -19.48 -17.10 -8.60
C GLY A 376 -17.98 -16.95 -8.90
N LYS A 377 -17.65 -16.18 -9.93
CA LYS A 377 -16.26 -16.03 -10.42
C LYS A 377 -15.30 -15.44 -9.38
N ILE A 378 -15.76 -14.63 -8.43
CA ILE A 378 -14.91 -14.15 -7.32
C ILE A 378 -14.51 -15.31 -6.39
N ASP A 379 -15.35 -16.33 -6.25
CA ASP A 379 -15.07 -17.52 -5.44
C ASP A 379 -14.20 -18.56 -6.16
N ALA A 380 -14.11 -18.48 -7.49
CA ALA A 380 -13.39 -19.44 -8.33
C ALA A 380 -11.85 -19.33 -8.27
N ALA A 381 -11.30 -18.18 -7.85
CA ALA A 381 -9.85 -17.93 -7.81
C ALA A 381 -9.39 -17.26 -6.50
N ASP A 382 -8.11 -17.46 -6.16
CA ASP A 382 -7.48 -16.93 -4.94
C ASP A 382 -7.09 -15.45 -5.06
N TYR A 383 -8.08 -14.57 -5.24
CA TYR A 383 -7.86 -13.12 -5.29
C TYR A 383 -7.34 -12.54 -3.97
N GLY A 384 -7.73 -13.13 -2.84
CA GLY A 384 -7.27 -12.75 -1.50
C GLY A 384 -5.78 -12.98 -1.31
N GLY A 385 -5.30 -14.19 -1.63
CA GLY A 385 -3.88 -14.52 -1.61
C GLY A 385 -3.08 -13.75 -2.67
N ALA A 386 -3.67 -13.44 -3.81
CA ALA A 386 -3.04 -12.65 -4.86
C ALA A 386 -2.89 -11.15 -4.51
N ALA A 387 -3.71 -10.62 -3.60
CA ALA A 387 -3.77 -9.20 -3.28
C ALA A 387 -2.46 -8.61 -2.75
N GLN A 388 -1.56 -9.44 -2.20
CA GLN A 388 -0.24 -9.00 -1.75
C GLN A 388 0.73 -8.68 -2.90
N TYR A 389 0.48 -9.22 -4.10
CA TYR A 389 1.37 -9.08 -5.25
C TYR A 389 0.94 -7.97 -6.21
N VAL A 390 -0.31 -7.51 -6.15
CA VAL A 390 -0.81 -6.38 -6.94
C VAL A 390 -0.79 -5.08 -6.15
N ASP A 391 -0.62 -3.96 -6.83
CA ASP A 391 -0.80 -2.63 -6.26
C ASP A 391 -2.29 -2.38 -5.97
N TRP A 392 -3.16 -2.72 -6.91
CA TRP A 392 -4.62 -2.72 -6.76
C TRP A 392 -5.30 -3.62 -7.81
N TYR A 393 -6.60 -3.83 -7.63
CA TYR A 393 -7.52 -4.44 -8.56
C TYR A 393 -8.49 -3.42 -9.17
N ASN A 394 -8.70 -3.52 -10.47
CA ASN A 394 -9.78 -2.85 -11.20
C ASN A 394 -11.01 -3.77 -11.18
N VAL A 395 -11.95 -3.56 -10.25
CA VAL A 395 -13.14 -4.43 -10.10
C VAL A 395 -14.19 -4.03 -11.13
N MET A 396 -14.44 -4.87 -12.13
CA MET A 396 -15.33 -4.58 -13.28
C MET A 396 -16.81 -4.56 -12.86
N THR A 397 -17.22 -3.58 -12.06
CA THR A 397 -18.56 -3.39 -11.50
C THR A 397 -19.54 -2.80 -12.52
N TYR A 398 -19.52 -3.36 -13.71
CA TYR A 398 -20.39 -3.10 -14.85
C TYR A 398 -20.65 -4.44 -15.56
N ASP A 399 -21.48 -4.43 -16.58
CA ASP A 399 -21.83 -5.63 -17.36
C ASP A 399 -22.50 -6.74 -16.55
N PHE A 400 -23.18 -6.37 -15.47
CA PHE A 400 -24.02 -7.28 -14.72
C PHE A 400 -25.19 -7.80 -15.56
N PHE A 401 -25.76 -6.95 -16.42
CA PHE A 401 -26.91 -7.27 -17.25
C PHE A 401 -26.78 -6.64 -18.64
N GLY A 402 -27.23 -7.35 -19.67
CA GLY A 402 -27.08 -6.92 -21.05
C GLY A 402 -27.84 -7.81 -22.02
N ALA A 403 -27.85 -7.42 -23.29
CA ALA A 403 -28.68 -8.05 -24.31
C ALA A 403 -28.27 -9.47 -24.74
N TRP A 404 -27.23 -10.05 -24.13
CA TRP A 404 -27.03 -11.50 -24.15
C TRP A 404 -28.25 -12.25 -23.55
N ALA A 405 -28.97 -11.63 -22.62
CA ALA A 405 -30.34 -12.00 -22.26
C ALA A 405 -31.31 -11.34 -23.25
N ALA A 406 -31.40 -11.87 -24.47
CA ALA A 406 -32.09 -11.22 -25.59
C ALA A 406 -33.57 -10.92 -25.31
N GLN A 407 -34.26 -11.79 -24.56
CA GLN A 407 -35.68 -11.63 -24.19
C GLN A 407 -35.88 -10.81 -22.91
N GLY A 408 -34.81 -10.25 -22.35
CA GLY A 408 -34.80 -9.61 -21.05
C GLY A 408 -34.70 -10.61 -19.89
N PRO A 409 -35.08 -10.22 -18.67
CA PRO A 409 -35.62 -8.89 -18.33
C PRO A 409 -34.60 -7.77 -18.56
N THR A 410 -35.08 -6.59 -18.95
CA THR A 410 -34.29 -5.35 -18.94
C THR A 410 -33.83 -5.06 -17.53
N ALA A 411 -32.54 -4.80 -17.36
CA ALA A 411 -31.96 -4.53 -16.04
C ALA A 411 -30.76 -3.59 -16.18
N PRO A 412 -30.47 -2.74 -15.16
CA PRO A 412 -29.34 -1.83 -15.21
C PRO A 412 -28.04 -2.61 -15.32
N HIS A 413 -27.11 -2.23 -16.19
CA HIS A 413 -25.89 -3.03 -16.37
C HIS A 413 -24.82 -2.79 -15.30
N SER A 414 -24.91 -1.69 -14.54
CA SER A 414 -23.92 -1.29 -13.55
C SER A 414 -24.51 -0.90 -12.17
N PRO A 415 -25.54 -1.60 -11.63
CA PRO A 415 -26.18 -1.20 -10.39
C PRO A 415 -25.16 -1.14 -9.24
N LEU A 416 -25.25 -0.10 -8.42
CA LEU A 416 -24.44 0.07 -7.23
C LEU A 416 -24.92 -0.88 -6.11
N THR A 417 -26.23 -0.93 -5.89
CA THR A 417 -26.87 -1.73 -4.83
C THR A 417 -27.87 -2.74 -5.39
N SER A 418 -28.41 -3.60 -4.53
CA SER A 418 -29.58 -4.42 -4.88
C SER A 418 -30.84 -3.56 -5.06
N TYR A 419 -31.85 -4.10 -5.74
CA TYR A 419 -33.19 -3.51 -5.90
C TYR A 419 -34.25 -4.61 -6.04
N SER A 420 -35.51 -4.26 -5.75
CA SER A 420 -36.64 -5.19 -5.92
C SER A 420 -36.78 -5.59 -7.38
N GLY A 421 -36.77 -6.90 -7.67
CA GLY A 421 -36.84 -7.42 -9.04
C GLY A 421 -35.50 -7.51 -9.76
N ILE A 422 -34.36 -7.37 -9.08
CA ILE A 422 -33.05 -7.64 -9.68
C ILE A 422 -32.99 -9.11 -10.19
N PRO A 423 -32.60 -9.36 -11.46
CA PRO A 423 -32.72 -10.71 -12.02
C PRO A 423 -31.77 -11.74 -11.39
N ILE A 424 -30.58 -11.31 -10.97
CA ILE A 424 -29.56 -12.16 -10.36
C ILE A 424 -29.11 -11.51 -9.06
N ALA A 425 -29.31 -12.19 -7.93
CA ALA A 425 -28.83 -11.72 -6.63
C ALA A 425 -27.30 -11.68 -6.60
N GLY A 426 -26.71 -10.61 -6.05
CA GLY A 426 -25.25 -10.43 -6.02
C GLY A 426 -24.66 -9.79 -7.29
N PHE A 427 -25.44 -9.56 -8.34
CA PHE A 427 -25.03 -8.82 -9.54
C PHE A 427 -25.20 -7.30 -9.37
N HIS A 428 -24.48 -6.75 -8.39
CA HIS A 428 -24.34 -5.31 -8.19
C HIS A 428 -23.02 -4.99 -7.51
N SER A 429 -22.57 -3.75 -7.66
CA SER A 429 -21.24 -3.30 -7.26
C SER A 429 -20.92 -3.56 -5.79
N ASP A 430 -21.87 -3.27 -4.88
CA ASP A 430 -21.65 -3.45 -3.45
C ASP A 430 -21.44 -4.92 -3.06
N ALA A 431 -22.16 -5.87 -3.65
CA ALA A 431 -21.95 -7.29 -3.38
C ALA A 431 -20.53 -7.74 -3.76
N ALA A 432 -20.04 -7.30 -4.91
CA ALA A 432 -18.68 -7.59 -5.35
C ALA A 432 -17.64 -7.02 -4.37
N ILE A 433 -17.77 -5.75 -4.00
CA ILE A 433 -16.84 -5.07 -3.09
C ILE A 433 -16.85 -5.71 -1.69
N GLN A 434 -18.03 -6.00 -1.12
CA GLN A 434 -18.10 -6.67 0.19
C GLN A 434 -17.53 -8.09 0.13
N LYS A 435 -17.76 -8.84 -0.95
CA LYS A 435 -17.20 -10.20 -1.12
C LYS A 435 -15.67 -10.18 -1.25
N LEU A 436 -15.10 -9.23 -1.99
CA LEU A 436 -13.64 -9.08 -2.07
C LEU A 436 -13.03 -8.69 -0.72
N LYS A 437 -13.68 -7.79 0.02
CA LYS A 437 -13.26 -7.41 1.39
C LYS A 437 -13.35 -8.59 2.36
N SER A 438 -14.39 -9.43 2.27
CA SER A 438 -14.53 -10.61 3.13
C SER A 438 -13.46 -11.68 2.85
N LYS A 439 -12.87 -11.68 1.65
CA LYS A 439 -11.67 -12.48 1.31
C LYS A 439 -10.35 -11.86 1.80
N GLY A 440 -10.40 -10.80 2.61
CA GLY A 440 -9.23 -10.16 3.22
C GLY A 440 -8.51 -9.15 2.34
N ILE A 441 -9.09 -8.76 1.20
CA ILE A 441 -8.49 -7.75 0.31
C ILE A 441 -8.68 -6.37 0.93
N PRO A 442 -7.61 -5.58 1.15
CA PRO A 442 -7.75 -4.22 1.66
C PRO A 442 -8.61 -3.37 0.72
N ALA A 443 -9.56 -2.62 1.28
CA ALA A 443 -10.42 -1.74 0.50
C ALA A 443 -9.61 -0.75 -0.37
N SER A 444 -8.50 -0.23 0.15
CA SER A 444 -7.58 0.67 -0.57
C SER A 444 -6.93 0.07 -1.81
N LYS A 445 -7.01 -1.26 -2.00
CA LYS A 445 -6.56 -1.98 -3.20
C LYS A 445 -7.70 -2.27 -4.19
N LEU A 446 -8.92 -1.81 -3.95
CA LEU A 446 -10.06 -2.03 -4.86
C LEU A 446 -10.43 -0.72 -5.53
N LEU A 447 -10.48 -0.69 -6.87
CA LEU A 447 -11.04 0.42 -7.63
C LEU A 447 -12.44 0.04 -8.13
N LEU A 448 -13.39 0.96 -7.94
CA LEU A 448 -14.76 0.82 -8.44
C LEU A 448 -14.78 1.05 -9.96
N GLY A 449 -15.40 0.16 -10.73
CA GLY A 449 -15.52 0.28 -12.18
C GLY A 449 -16.76 1.04 -12.63
N ILE A 450 -16.59 1.92 -13.63
CA ILE A 450 -17.66 2.70 -14.27
C ILE A 450 -17.66 2.42 -15.78
N GLY A 451 -18.83 2.14 -16.35
CA GLY A 451 -19.00 2.03 -17.80
C GLY A 451 -19.27 3.40 -18.42
N PHE A 452 -18.42 3.87 -19.33
CA PHE A 452 -18.64 5.07 -20.16
C PHE A 452 -19.49 4.75 -21.41
N TYR A 453 -20.34 3.75 -21.27
CA TYR A 453 -21.25 3.22 -22.27
C TYR A 453 -22.51 2.73 -21.54
N GLY A 454 -23.54 2.41 -22.30
CA GLY A 454 -24.72 1.72 -21.81
C GLY A 454 -24.92 0.37 -22.46
N ARG A 455 -25.72 -0.47 -21.79
CA ARG A 455 -26.30 -1.68 -22.38
C ARG A 455 -27.79 -1.52 -22.61
N GLY A 456 -28.28 -2.07 -23.71
CA GLY A 456 -29.66 -1.82 -24.12
C GLY A 456 -30.35 -2.92 -24.92
N TRP A 457 -31.67 -2.88 -24.86
CA TRP A 457 -32.59 -3.80 -25.51
C TRP A 457 -33.60 -3.04 -26.37
N THR A 458 -34.16 -3.73 -27.37
CA THR A 458 -35.25 -3.23 -28.21
C THR A 458 -36.48 -4.13 -28.12
N GLY A 459 -37.63 -3.60 -28.53
CA GLY A 459 -38.93 -4.27 -28.42
C GLY A 459 -39.36 -4.45 -26.98
N VAL A 460 -39.05 -3.48 -26.12
CA VAL A 460 -39.29 -3.59 -24.68
C VAL A 460 -40.75 -3.37 -24.31
N THR A 461 -41.21 -4.06 -23.26
CA THR A 461 -42.63 -4.03 -22.84
C THR A 461 -42.97 -3.00 -21.77
N GLN A 462 -41.97 -2.42 -21.09
CA GLN A 462 -42.17 -1.41 -20.05
C GLN A 462 -40.96 -0.49 -19.89
N ALA A 463 -41.19 0.67 -19.28
CA ALA A 463 -40.14 1.66 -19.03
C ALA A 463 -39.30 1.36 -17.78
N ALA A 464 -39.91 0.83 -16.72
CA ALA A 464 -39.18 0.42 -15.52
C ALA A 464 -38.37 -0.87 -15.78
N PRO A 465 -37.25 -1.10 -15.08
CA PRO A 465 -36.53 -2.38 -15.14
C PRO A 465 -37.46 -3.58 -14.88
N GLY A 466 -37.14 -4.72 -15.48
CA GLY A 466 -37.90 -5.97 -15.36
C GLY A 466 -38.72 -6.34 -16.59
N GLY A 467 -38.81 -5.46 -17.59
CA GLY A 467 -39.56 -5.70 -18.82
C GLY A 467 -38.92 -6.73 -19.75
N THR A 468 -39.74 -7.48 -20.48
CA THR A 468 -39.26 -8.33 -21.58
C THR A 468 -38.78 -7.49 -22.76
N ALA A 469 -38.00 -8.10 -23.65
CA ALA A 469 -37.47 -7.52 -24.88
C ALA A 469 -37.54 -8.50 -26.05
N THR A 470 -37.27 -8.03 -27.26
CA THR A 470 -37.17 -8.90 -28.45
C THR A 470 -35.73 -9.09 -28.94
N GLY A 471 -34.77 -8.34 -28.38
CA GLY A 471 -33.35 -8.46 -28.74
C GLY A 471 -32.51 -7.26 -28.33
N PRO A 472 -31.23 -7.22 -28.75
CA PRO A 472 -30.33 -6.11 -28.48
C PRO A 472 -30.76 -4.82 -29.19
N ALA A 473 -30.60 -3.68 -28.52
CA ALA A 473 -30.84 -2.38 -29.15
C ALA A 473 -29.75 -2.03 -30.19
N PRO A 474 -30.05 -1.23 -31.23
CA PRO A 474 -29.04 -0.80 -32.19
C PRO A 474 -27.96 0.10 -31.55
N GLY A 475 -26.71 -0.36 -31.59
CA GLY A 475 -25.53 0.41 -31.18
C GLY A 475 -24.63 0.76 -32.36
N THR A 476 -23.79 1.78 -32.21
CA THR A 476 -22.89 2.28 -33.27
C THR A 476 -21.86 1.24 -33.70
N TYR A 477 -21.26 0.52 -32.75
CA TYR A 477 -20.18 -0.46 -32.99
C TYR A 477 -20.60 -1.91 -32.71
N GLU A 478 -21.51 -2.10 -31.76
CA GLU A 478 -21.98 -3.42 -31.33
C GLU A 478 -23.45 -3.34 -30.94
N GLN A 479 -24.24 -4.35 -31.29
CA GLN A 479 -25.65 -4.39 -30.88
C GLN A 479 -25.74 -4.56 -29.36
N GLY A 480 -26.61 -3.78 -28.73
CA GLY A 480 -26.86 -3.80 -27.30
C GLY A 480 -25.82 -3.04 -26.47
N ILE A 481 -24.89 -2.32 -27.11
CA ILE A 481 -23.91 -1.44 -26.46
C ILE A 481 -23.86 -0.09 -27.19
N GLU A 482 -23.84 1.02 -26.45
CA GLU A 482 -23.66 2.34 -27.05
C GLU A 482 -22.88 3.28 -26.11
N ASP A 483 -22.04 4.13 -26.70
CA ASP A 483 -21.26 5.13 -25.97
C ASP A 483 -22.18 6.12 -25.22
N TYR A 484 -21.78 6.53 -24.01
CA TYR A 484 -22.52 7.53 -23.23
C TYR A 484 -22.74 8.83 -24.02
N LYS A 485 -21.71 9.31 -24.73
CA LYS A 485 -21.78 10.53 -25.54
C LYS A 485 -22.89 10.52 -26.60
N VAL A 486 -23.31 9.33 -27.05
CA VAL A 486 -24.42 9.15 -27.99
C VAL A 486 -25.73 9.01 -27.22
N LEU A 487 -25.76 8.16 -26.20
CA LEU A 487 -26.98 7.87 -25.42
C LEU A 487 -27.55 9.11 -24.74
N LYS A 488 -26.70 9.98 -24.20
CA LYS A 488 -27.15 11.18 -23.47
C LYS A 488 -28.06 12.10 -24.28
N THR A 489 -27.97 12.06 -25.62
CA THR A 489 -28.82 12.83 -26.53
C THR A 489 -29.86 11.95 -27.22
N ARG A 490 -29.46 10.76 -27.70
CA ARG A 490 -30.33 9.86 -28.47
C ARG A 490 -31.42 9.20 -27.62
N CYS A 491 -31.09 8.85 -26.38
CA CYS A 491 -31.98 8.20 -25.42
C CYS A 491 -31.71 8.72 -24.00
N PRO A 492 -32.09 9.97 -23.68
CA PRO A 492 -31.80 10.58 -22.39
C PRO A 492 -32.43 9.81 -21.22
N ALA A 493 -31.78 9.82 -20.07
CA ALA A 493 -32.23 9.11 -18.88
C ALA A 493 -33.65 9.53 -18.47
N THR A 494 -34.52 8.55 -18.28
CA THR A 494 -35.91 8.75 -17.83
C THR A 494 -36.12 8.37 -16.37
N GLY A 495 -35.12 7.74 -15.74
CA GLY A 495 -35.14 7.40 -14.33
C GLY A 495 -33.82 6.85 -13.83
N THR A 496 -33.76 6.59 -12.52
CA THR A 496 -32.62 5.95 -11.86
C THR A 496 -33.11 4.85 -10.96
N VAL A 497 -32.33 3.77 -10.83
CA VAL A 497 -32.56 2.70 -9.86
C VAL A 497 -31.20 2.21 -9.37
N ALA A 498 -31.11 1.89 -8.07
CA ALA A 498 -29.92 1.29 -7.47
C ALA A 498 -28.59 2.00 -7.79
N GLY A 499 -28.59 3.33 -7.91
CA GLY A 499 -27.39 4.11 -8.22
C GLY A 499 -26.98 4.13 -9.69
N THR A 500 -27.84 3.72 -10.62
CA THR A 500 -27.59 3.74 -12.07
C THR A 500 -28.78 4.34 -12.82
N ALA A 501 -28.53 5.00 -13.96
CA ALA A 501 -29.59 5.56 -14.78
C ALA A 501 -30.15 4.50 -15.75
N TYR A 502 -31.42 4.69 -16.10
CA TYR A 502 -32.03 4.01 -17.23
C TYR A 502 -32.84 4.99 -18.08
N ALA A 503 -33.02 4.65 -19.34
CA ALA A 503 -33.72 5.41 -20.34
C ALA A 503 -34.67 4.50 -21.10
N HIS A 504 -35.91 4.94 -21.30
CA HIS A 504 -36.86 4.33 -22.21
C HIS A 504 -37.20 5.33 -23.32
N CYS A 505 -36.82 5.01 -24.56
CA CYS A 505 -37.01 5.88 -25.73
C CYS A 505 -37.63 5.08 -26.89
N GLY A 506 -38.91 5.35 -27.16
CA GLY A 506 -39.67 4.58 -28.15
C GLY A 506 -39.78 3.12 -27.73
N ASN A 507 -39.22 2.21 -28.52
CA ASN A 507 -39.20 0.77 -28.24
C ASN A 507 -37.88 0.28 -27.63
N GLN A 508 -36.96 1.17 -27.27
CA GLN A 508 -35.66 0.82 -26.72
C GLN A 508 -35.58 1.14 -25.23
N TRP A 509 -34.79 0.32 -24.52
CA TRP A 509 -34.42 0.54 -23.14
C TRP A 509 -32.91 0.48 -22.99
N TRP A 510 -32.32 1.45 -22.29
CA TRP A 510 -30.89 1.56 -22.07
C TRP A 510 -30.59 1.81 -20.60
N SER A 511 -29.51 1.23 -20.10
CA SER A 511 -28.93 1.61 -18.82
C SER A 511 -27.49 2.04 -19.00
N TYR A 512 -27.11 3.13 -18.34
CA TYR A 512 -25.78 3.73 -18.40
C TYR A 512 -25.54 4.61 -17.17
N ASP A 513 -24.29 5.00 -16.95
CA ASP A 513 -23.93 5.98 -15.94
C ASP A 513 -23.99 7.43 -16.48
N THR A 514 -24.41 8.35 -15.62
CA THR A 514 -24.48 9.79 -15.87
C THR A 514 -23.60 10.53 -14.86
N PRO A 515 -23.30 11.83 -15.04
CA PRO A 515 -22.57 12.60 -14.03
C PRO A 515 -23.17 12.50 -12.63
N SER A 516 -24.50 12.47 -12.53
CA SER A 516 -25.20 12.34 -11.24
C SER A 516 -25.00 10.96 -10.61
N THR A 517 -25.11 9.87 -11.38
CA THR A 517 -24.95 8.51 -10.82
C THR A 517 -23.49 8.22 -10.50
N ILE A 518 -22.56 8.72 -11.32
CA ILE A 518 -21.13 8.71 -11.02
C ILE A 518 -20.84 9.43 -9.70
N GLY A 519 -21.40 10.62 -9.49
CA GLY A 519 -21.23 11.34 -8.21
C GLY A 519 -21.63 10.49 -6.99
N GLY A 520 -22.76 9.78 -7.08
CA GLY A 520 -23.19 8.84 -6.04
C GLY A 520 -22.23 7.66 -5.87
N LYS A 521 -21.76 7.05 -6.96
CA LYS A 521 -20.79 5.95 -6.95
C LYS A 521 -19.42 6.36 -6.39
N MET A 522 -18.96 7.58 -6.67
CA MET A 522 -17.72 8.11 -6.08
C MET A 522 -17.91 8.39 -4.58
N GLY A 523 -19.09 8.88 -4.17
CA GLY A 523 -19.47 8.97 -2.76
C GLY A 523 -19.41 7.61 -2.06
N TYR A 524 -19.92 6.56 -2.70
CA TYR A 524 -19.80 5.18 -2.22
C TYR A 524 -18.33 4.75 -2.13
N SER A 525 -17.53 4.94 -3.19
CA SER A 525 -16.11 4.57 -3.22
C SER A 525 -15.35 5.17 -2.03
N LYS A 526 -15.57 6.46 -1.73
CA LYS A 526 -15.00 7.12 -0.54
C LYS A 526 -15.51 6.52 0.77
N SER A 527 -16.82 6.31 0.90
CA SER A 527 -17.41 5.74 2.13
C SER A 527 -16.91 4.32 2.45
N GLN A 528 -16.54 3.56 1.43
CA GLN A 528 -16.01 2.20 1.56
C GLN A 528 -14.49 2.15 1.75
N GLY A 529 -13.79 3.30 1.70
CA GLY A 529 -12.34 3.37 1.79
C GLY A 529 -11.63 2.75 0.57
N LEU A 530 -12.26 2.79 -0.61
CA LEU A 530 -11.71 2.18 -1.82
C LEU A 530 -10.46 2.92 -2.30
N GLY A 531 -9.65 2.30 -3.17
CA GLY A 531 -8.44 2.92 -3.72
C GLY A 531 -8.69 4.01 -4.76
N GLY A 532 -9.95 4.25 -5.14
CA GLY A 532 -10.40 5.16 -6.18
C GLY A 532 -11.42 4.50 -7.13
N ALA A 533 -11.38 4.88 -8.39
CA ALA A 533 -12.23 4.32 -9.43
C ALA A 533 -11.52 4.24 -10.78
N PHE A 534 -12.03 3.37 -11.64
CA PHE A 534 -11.59 3.28 -13.02
C PHE A 534 -12.80 3.21 -13.96
N PHE A 535 -12.57 3.37 -15.26
CA PHE A 535 -13.64 3.29 -16.24
C PHE A 535 -13.23 2.61 -17.55
N TRP A 536 -14.22 1.96 -18.17
CA TRP A 536 -14.18 1.43 -19.52
C TRP A 536 -15.18 2.20 -20.39
N GLU A 537 -14.81 2.89 -21.45
CA GLU A 537 -13.45 3.30 -21.83
C GLU A 537 -13.47 4.75 -22.36
N LEU A 538 -12.29 5.35 -22.56
CA LEU A 538 -12.11 6.78 -22.84
C LEU A 538 -12.92 7.32 -24.02
N SER A 539 -13.12 6.53 -25.08
CA SER A 539 -13.84 6.99 -26.25
C SER A 539 -15.34 7.15 -26.02
N GLY A 540 -15.90 6.51 -24.98
CA GLY A 540 -17.32 6.61 -24.64
C GLY A 540 -17.74 7.94 -24.02
N ASP A 541 -16.80 8.73 -23.49
CA ASP A 541 -17.07 10.05 -22.92
C ASP A 541 -17.28 11.12 -24.01
N THR A 542 -17.86 12.23 -23.60
CA THR A 542 -18.05 13.45 -24.38
C THR A 542 -16.72 14.13 -24.72
N THR A 543 -16.75 14.99 -25.74
CA THR A 543 -15.56 15.73 -26.20
C THR A 543 -14.97 16.69 -25.17
N ASN A 544 -15.69 16.98 -24.08
CA ASN A 544 -15.25 17.81 -22.96
C ASN A 544 -15.05 17.01 -21.65
N GLY A 545 -15.05 15.67 -21.71
CA GLY A 545 -14.73 14.79 -20.59
C GLY A 545 -15.71 14.90 -19.42
N GLU A 546 -17.01 14.94 -19.70
CA GLU A 546 -18.07 15.12 -18.71
C GLU A 546 -18.10 14.02 -17.65
N LEU A 547 -18.03 12.74 -18.04
CA LEU A 547 -18.08 11.63 -17.08
C LEU A 547 -16.83 11.56 -16.23
N ILE A 548 -15.64 11.72 -16.82
CA ILE A 548 -14.39 11.76 -16.04
C ILE A 548 -14.35 12.98 -15.10
N THR A 549 -14.95 14.10 -15.50
CA THR A 549 -15.09 15.27 -14.61
C THR A 549 -15.94 14.93 -13.40
N ALA A 550 -17.05 14.21 -13.58
CA ALA A 550 -17.87 13.73 -12.47
C ALA A 550 -17.10 12.75 -11.56
N MET A 551 -16.29 11.85 -12.14
CA MET A 551 -15.45 10.94 -11.37
C MET A 551 -14.43 11.70 -10.51
N ARG A 552 -13.67 12.62 -11.12
CA ARG A 552 -12.65 13.41 -10.41
C ARG A 552 -13.27 14.25 -9.31
N ASN A 553 -14.33 15.01 -9.61
CA ASN A 553 -15.01 15.83 -8.60
C ASN A 553 -15.60 14.98 -7.46
N GLY A 554 -16.06 13.76 -7.78
CA GLY A 554 -16.63 12.85 -6.81
C GLY A 554 -15.60 12.27 -5.85
N LEU A 555 -14.38 11.97 -6.31
CA LEU A 555 -13.30 11.42 -5.48
C LEU A 555 -12.57 12.49 -4.65
N GLY A 556 -12.55 13.74 -5.12
CA GLY A 556 -11.78 14.84 -4.52
C GLY A 556 -10.43 15.00 -5.20
#